data_AF-A0A7K9JQ54-F1
#
_entry.id   AF-A0A7K9JQ54-F1
#
_cell.length_a   1.000
_cell.length_b   1.000
_cell.length_c   1.000
_cell.angle_alpha   90.00
_cell.angle_beta   90.00
_cell.angle_gamma   90.00
#
_symmetry.space_group_name_H-M   'P 1'
#
loop_
_entity.id
_entity.type
_entity.pdbx_description
1 polymer ?
#
loop_
_entity_poly.entity_id
_entity_poly.type
_entity_poly.pdbx_seq_one_letter_code
_entity_poly.pdbx_strand_id
1 'polypeptide(L)'
;LSPSGKAPRKSRESSQLCPDQLIIDAGQRQLGAVQCGSCGMLFAPGIPEDRLQHLRHHQRLREGLQYLGWKKERVVAEFWDGKIVLIHPGDPNYAVRKAEEVLSIVDSELGFPQHSRIFPEHSRVYLFVSGGRCVLGCLVAQRVQQAFRVLPEPDSAPLPDSQDPQHSQDPQHSRPPAALRAWRCSLDAEP
;
A
#
# COMPACT_ATOMS: atom_id res chain seq x y z
N LEU A 1 40.81 23.02 -54.81
CA LEU A 1 41.06 21.63 -54.37
C LEU A 1 41.00 21.59 -52.84
N SER A 2 39.88 21.14 -52.28
CA SER A 2 39.83 20.51 -50.95
C SER A 2 40.49 19.11 -51.02
N PRO A 3 40.60 18.26 -49.96
CA PRO A 3 39.99 18.34 -48.62
C PRO A 3 40.84 17.75 -47.44
N SER A 4 40.16 17.59 -46.29
CA SER A 4 40.39 16.65 -45.16
C SER A 4 41.01 17.27 -43.90
N GLY A 5 40.40 17.34 -42.71
CA GLY A 5 39.16 16.78 -42.17
C GLY A 5 39.42 16.15 -40.79
N LYS A 6 38.92 16.72 -39.68
CA LYS A 6 38.63 16.00 -38.41
C LYS A 6 37.44 16.66 -37.69
N ALA A 7 36.42 15.86 -37.41
CA ALA A 7 35.11 16.25 -36.90
C ALA A 7 35.05 16.38 -35.37
N PRO A 8 34.25 17.31 -34.81
CA PRO A 8 33.83 17.25 -33.42
C PRO A 8 32.71 16.23 -33.24
N ARG A 9 32.83 15.40 -32.18
CA ARG A 9 31.87 14.35 -31.82
C ARG A 9 30.54 14.97 -31.42
N LYS A 10 29.52 14.77 -32.26
CA LYS A 10 28.11 14.99 -31.95
C LYS A 10 27.63 13.84 -31.05
N SER A 11 27.52 14.06 -29.74
CA SER A 11 26.67 13.19 -28.91
C SER A 11 25.24 13.71 -29.06
N ARG A 12 24.45 12.92 -29.78
CA ARG A 12 23.03 13.18 -30.05
C ARG A 12 22.27 13.26 -28.73
N GLU A 13 21.72 14.44 -28.49
CA GLU A 13 20.36 14.67 -28.04
C GLU A 13 19.51 13.38 -28.02
N SER A 14 19.29 12.83 -26.81
CA SER A 14 18.21 11.88 -26.55
C SER A 14 16.96 12.65 -26.16
N SER A 15 16.53 13.55 -27.03
CA SER A 15 15.15 14.01 -27.08
C SER A 15 14.30 12.89 -27.69
N GLN A 16 14.14 11.79 -26.94
CA GLN A 16 12.89 11.02 -27.02
C GLN A 16 11.88 11.70 -26.09
N LEU A 17 11.61 12.96 -26.43
CA LEU A 17 10.45 13.69 -25.97
C LEU A 17 9.25 13.02 -26.63
N CYS A 18 8.28 12.64 -25.82
CA CYS A 18 6.98 12.20 -26.29
C CYS A 18 6.45 13.21 -27.34
N PRO A 19 5.93 12.77 -28.50
CA PRO A 19 5.51 13.70 -29.56
C PRO A 19 4.42 14.69 -29.12
N ASP A 20 3.72 14.39 -28.02
CA ASP A 20 2.59 15.15 -27.52
C ASP A 20 2.78 15.58 -26.06
N GLN A 21 3.93 16.19 -25.71
CA GLN A 21 4.02 16.92 -24.43
C GLN A 21 3.13 18.17 -24.50
N LEU A 22 1.82 18.00 -24.27
CA LEU A 22 0.80 19.07 -24.28
C LEU A 22 0.82 19.93 -23.01
N ILE A 23 1.58 19.52 -21.99
CA ILE A 23 1.62 20.18 -20.68
C ILE A 23 2.98 20.86 -20.53
N ILE A 24 2.95 22.19 -20.57
CA ILE A 24 4.09 23.06 -20.30
C ILE A 24 3.88 23.64 -18.90
N ASP A 25 4.70 23.23 -17.94
CA ASP A 25 4.71 23.84 -16.61
C ASP A 25 5.45 25.19 -16.67
N ALA A 26 4.72 26.23 -17.05
CA ALA A 26 5.20 27.61 -17.10
C ALA A 26 4.83 28.39 -15.82
N GLY A 27 4.91 27.74 -14.64
CA GLY A 27 4.54 28.36 -13.37
C GLY A 27 3.04 28.43 -13.13
N GLN A 28 2.27 27.51 -13.74
CA GLN A 28 0.84 27.38 -13.50
C GLN A 28 0.61 26.88 -12.08
N ARG A 29 -0.15 27.64 -11.29
CA ARG A 29 -0.55 27.22 -9.95
C ARG A 29 -1.46 26.00 -10.08
N GLN A 30 -1.20 24.93 -9.33
CA GLN A 30 -2.02 23.70 -9.19
C GLN A 30 -1.78 22.55 -10.19
N LEU A 31 -0.66 22.51 -10.92
CA LEU A 31 -0.23 21.29 -11.64
C LEU A 31 0.40 20.22 -10.72
N GLY A 32 0.93 20.64 -9.57
CA GLY A 32 1.53 19.71 -8.60
C GLY A 32 0.49 18.81 -7.94
N ALA A 33 0.89 17.57 -7.63
CA ALA A 33 0.09 16.65 -6.84
C ALA A 33 -0.12 17.21 -5.42
N VAL A 34 -1.37 17.19 -4.94
CA VAL A 34 -1.75 17.59 -3.59
C VAL A 34 -2.47 16.43 -2.90
N GLN A 35 -2.37 16.38 -1.58
CA GLN A 35 -3.11 15.40 -0.78
C GLN A 35 -4.45 15.98 -0.32
N CYS A 36 -5.54 15.27 -0.55
CA CYS A 36 -6.83 15.64 0.02
C CYS A 36 -6.82 15.48 1.54
N GLY A 37 -7.05 16.56 2.28
CA GLY A 37 -7.04 16.52 3.75
C GLY A 37 -8.17 15.71 4.41
N SER A 38 -9.11 15.15 3.65
CA SER A 38 -10.21 14.35 4.21
C SER A 38 -10.35 12.92 3.67
N CYS A 39 -9.84 12.62 2.48
CA CYS A 39 -9.74 11.23 1.99
C CYS A 39 -8.29 10.73 1.87
N GLY A 40 -7.29 11.61 2.00
CA GLY A 40 -5.88 11.25 1.94
C GLY A 40 -5.34 10.98 0.53
N MET A 41 -6.20 10.95 -0.50
CA MET A 41 -5.79 10.67 -1.88
C MET A 41 -4.88 11.78 -2.43
N LEU A 42 -3.79 11.39 -3.10
CA LEU A 42 -2.94 12.27 -3.88
C LEU A 42 -3.54 12.45 -5.28
N PHE A 43 -3.66 13.69 -5.75
CA PHE A 43 -4.17 14.01 -7.08
C PHE A 43 -3.64 15.35 -7.58
N ALA A 44 -3.59 15.57 -8.90
CA ALA A 44 -3.29 16.88 -9.48
C ALA A 44 -4.58 17.67 -9.74
N PRO A 45 -4.86 18.78 -9.03
CA PRO A 45 -6.10 19.53 -9.20
C PRO A 45 -6.25 20.16 -10.60
N GLY A 46 -5.13 20.47 -11.25
CA GLY A 46 -5.09 21.03 -12.61
C GLY A 46 -5.41 20.03 -13.72
N ILE A 47 -5.40 18.73 -13.43
CA ILE A 47 -5.74 17.67 -14.39
C ILE A 47 -7.21 17.25 -14.18
N PRO A 48 -8.10 17.43 -15.17
CA PRO A 48 -9.53 17.15 -15.00
C PRO A 48 -9.82 15.65 -14.73
N GLU A 49 -9.05 14.75 -15.33
CA GLU A 49 -9.17 13.30 -15.13
C GLU A 49 -8.87 12.91 -13.67
N ASP A 50 -7.76 13.41 -13.11
CA ASP A 50 -7.38 13.22 -11.72
C ASP A 50 -8.44 13.78 -10.76
N ARG A 51 -8.97 14.97 -11.05
CA ARG A 51 -10.04 15.57 -10.25
C ARG A 51 -11.29 14.70 -10.26
N LEU A 52 -11.67 14.15 -11.40
CA LEU A 52 -12.82 13.26 -11.51
C LEU A 52 -12.59 11.94 -10.77
N GLN A 53 -11.39 11.37 -10.85
CA GLN A 53 -11.01 10.19 -10.07
C GLN A 53 -11.05 10.48 -8.57
N HIS A 54 -10.52 11.62 -8.13
CA HIS A 54 -10.59 12.08 -6.74
C HIS A 54 -12.03 12.13 -6.24
N LEU A 55 -12.95 12.76 -6.99
CA LEU A 55 -14.35 12.86 -6.58
C LEU A 55 -15.01 11.48 -6.41
N ARG A 56 -14.76 10.55 -7.35
CA ARG A 56 -15.29 9.19 -7.29
C ARG A 56 -14.74 8.41 -6.08
N HIS A 57 -13.42 8.46 -5.88
CA HIS A 57 -12.77 7.81 -4.74
C HIS A 57 -13.28 8.41 -3.42
N HIS A 58 -13.33 9.73 -3.33
CA HIS A 58 -13.77 10.46 -2.14
C HIS A 58 -15.21 10.13 -1.75
N GLN A 59 -16.12 10.04 -2.72
CA GLN A 59 -17.49 9.62 -2.48
C GLN A 59 -17.55 8.17 -1.97
N ARG A 60 -16.90 7.23 -2.66
CA ARG A 60 -16.87 5.81 -2.27
C ARG A 60 -16.32 5.63 -0.85
N LEU A 61 -15.24 6.33 -0.52
CA LEU A 61 -14.60 6.25 0.79
C LEU A 61 -15.54 6.79 1.89
N ARG A 62 -16.15 7.96 1.68
CA ARG A 62 -17.04 8.56 2.68
C ARG A 62 -18.31 7.75 2.93
N GLU A 63 -18.91 7.23 1.87
CA GLU A 63 -20.10 6.38 1.99
C GLU A 63 -19.76 5.04 2.67
N GLY A 64 -18.70 4.38 2.22
CA GLY A 64 -18.34 3.06 2.75
C GLY A 64 -17.72 3.08 4.15
N LEU A 65 -17.24 4.22 4.65
CA LEU A 65 -16.80 4.37 6.04
C LEU A 65 -17.87 4.96 6.97
N GLN A 66 -19.02 5.39 6.45
CA GLN A 66 -20.11 5.93 7.26
C GLN A 66 -20.74 4.84 8.15
N TYR A 67 -20.92 5.13 9.44
CA TYR A 67 -21.48 4.22 10.42
C TYR A 67 -22.74 4.80 11.08
N LEU A 68 -23.92 4.40 10.61
CA LEU A 68 -25.19 4.96 11.08
C LEU A 68 -25.60 4.54 12.49
N GLY A 69 -24.93 3.53 13.05
CA GLY A 69 -25.30 2.89 14.31
C GLY A 69 -26.41 1.87 14.16
N TRP A 70 -26.43 0.89 15.06
CA TRP A 70 -27.39 -0.21 15.09
C TRP A 70 -28.09 -0.28 16.44
N LYS A 71 -29.28 -0.91 16.46
CA LYS A 71 -30.03 -1.10 17.71
C LYS A 71 -29.29 -1.98 18.72
N LYS A 72 -28.50 -2.95 18.22
CA LYS A 72 -27.70 -3.87 19.03
C LYS A 72 -26.28 -3.82 18.50
N GLU A 73 -25.41 -3.12 19.21
CA GLU A 73 -23.98 -3.06 18.94
C GLU A 73 -23.21 -3.77 20.04
N ARG A 74 -22.17 -4.52 19.67
CA ARG A 74 -21.25 -5.11 20.63
C ARG A 74 -20.06 -4.17 20.80
N VAL A 75 -20.19 -3.20 21.71
CA VAL A 75 -19.11 -2.28 22.06
C VAL A 75 -18.17 -2.98 23.05
N VAL A 76 -16.87 -3.00 22.74
CA VAL A 76 -15.83 -3.64 23.58
C VAL A 76 -14.93 -2.65 24.29
N ALA A 77 -14.91 -1.39 23.83
CA ALA A 77 -14.22 -0.29 24.49
C ALA A 77 -14.85 1.04 24.08
N GLU A 78 -14.87 2.01 24.99
CA GLU A 78 -15.33 3.37 24.76
C GLU A 78 -14.22 4.35 25.11
N PHE A 79 -14.14 5.43 24.34
CA PHE A 79 -13.15 6.48 24.44
C PHE A 79 -13.83 7.85 24.33
N TRP A 80 -13.10 8.92 24.63
CA TRP A 80 -13.62 10.29 24.55
C TRP A 80 -13.88 10.74 23.10
N ASP A 81 -13.21 10.12 22.12
CA ASP A 81 -13.29 10.43 20.68
C ASP A 81 -14.05 9.37 19.87
N GLY A 82 -14.47 8.26 20.49
CA GLY A 82 -15.12 7.17 19.77
C GLY A 82 -15.30 5.90 20.60
N LYS A 83 -15.51 4.79 19.90
CA LYS A 83 -15.72 3.46 20.50
C LYS A 83 -15.26 2.35 19.58
N ILE A 84 -14.96 1.18 20.13
CA ILE A 84 -14.63 -0.02 19.37
C ILE A 84 -15.81 -0.98 19.39
N VAL A 85 -16.27 -1.37 18.19
CA VAL A 85 -17.33 -2.35 17.98
C VAL A 85 -16.73 -3.65 17.47
N LEU A 86 -17.12 -4.78 18.05
CA LEU A 86 -16.69 -6.12 17.67
C LEU A 86 -17.78 -6.85 16.86
N ILE A 87 -17.43 -7.30 15.67
CA ILE A 87 -18.29 -8.07 14.77
C ILE A 87 -17.76 -9.51 14.66
N HIS A 88 -18.67 -10.46 14.84
CA HIS A 88 -18.47 -11.90 14.65
C HIS A 88 -19.09 -12.35 13.31
N PRO A 89 -18.62 -13.46 12.73
CA PRO A 89 -19.16 -13.98 11.47
C PRO A 89 -20.62 -14.44 11.58
N GLY A 90 -21.10 -14.74 12.79
CA GLY A 90 -22.49 -15.11 13.06
C GLY A 90 -23.41 -13.95 13.45
N ASP A 91 -22.92 -12.70 13.40
CA ASP A 91 -23.75 -11.52 13.69
C ASP A 91 -24.75 -11.24 12.55
N PRO A 92 -25.75 -10.39 12.76
CA PRO A 92 -26.72 -10.04 11.72
C PRO A 92 -26.07 -9.53 10.43
N ASN A 93 -26.69 -9.82 9.28
CA ASN A 93 -26.16 -9.49 7.95
C ASN A 93 -25.76 -8.01 7.77
N TYR A 94 -26.46 -7.06 8.41
CA TYR A 94 -26.08 -5.64 8.31
C TYR A 94 -24.70 -5.37 8.93
N ALA A 95 -24.32 -6.09 9.98
CA ALA A 95 -23.06 -5.92 10.67
C ALA A 95 -21.92 -6.57 9.87
N VAL A 96 -22.15 -7.80 9.41
CA VAL A 96 -21.18 -8.53 8.58
C VAL A 96 -20.93 -7.78 7.27
N ARG A 97 -21.98 -7.35 6.56
CA ARG A 97 -21.84 -6.56 5.33
C ARG A 97 -21.08 -5.26 5.56
N LYS A 98 -21.27 -4.60 6.71
CA LYS A 98 -20.52 -3.39 7.01
C LYS A 98 -19.03 -3.67 7.18
N ALA A 99 -18.68 -4.77 7.85
CA ALA A 99 -17.29 -5.20 7.96
C ALA A 99 -16.69 -5.52 6.58
N GLU A 100 -17.42 -6.25 5.72
CA GLU A 100 -16.98 -6.55 4.35
C GLU A 100 -16.76 -5.30 3.50
N GLU A 101 -17.65 -4.31 3.60
CA GLU A 101 -17.52 -3.02 2.90
C GLU A 101 -16.26 -2.26 3.33
N VAL A 102 -16.04 -2.13 4.65
CA VAL A 102 -14.84 -1.48 5.20
C VAL A 102 -13.57 -2.22 4.76
N LEU A 103 -13.56 -3.56 4.80
CA LEU A 103 -12.42 -4.35 4.36
C LEU A 103 -12.17 -4.23 2.86
N SER A 104 -13.21 -4.18 2.04
CA SER A 104 -13.05 -3.95 0.59
C SER A 104 -12.39 -2.61 0.27
N ILE A 105 -12.67 -1.57 1.08
CA ILE A 105 -11.96 -0.30 1.00
C ILE A 105 -10.50 -0.47 1.39
N VAL A 106 -10.21 -1.08 2.54
CA VAL A 106 -8.83 -1.32 3.00
C VAL A 106 -8.03 -2.11 1.96
N ASP A 107 -8.60 -3.17 1.41
CA ASP A 107 -7.97 -3.98 0.36
C ASP A 107 -7.64 -3.14 -0.88
N SER A 108 -8.58 -2.28 -1.30
CA SER A 108 -8.37 -1.38 -2.44
C SER A 108 -7.23 -0.39 -2.19
N GLU A 109 -7.15 0.17 -0.97
CA GLU A 109 -6.09 1.12 -0.58
C GLU A 109 -4.71 0.46 -0.46
N LEU A 110 -4.66 -0.80 -0.04
CA LEU A 110 -3.42 -1.59 0.02
C LEU A 110 -3.01 -2.18 -1.34
N GLY A 111 -3.83 -2.00 -2.38
CA GLY A 111 -3.56 -2.49 -3.73
C GLY A 111 -3.84 -3.97 -3.93
N PHE A 112 -4.61 -4.60 -3.04
CA PHE A 112 -5.04 -5.98 -3.23
C PHE A 112 -6.09 -6.09 -4.36
N PRO A 113 -6.06 -7.17 -5.15
CA PRO A 113 -7.05 -7.36 -6.21
C PRO A 113 -8.46 -7.52 -5.60
N GLN A 114 -9.46 -6.93 -6.25
CA GLN A 114 -10.85 -7.21 -5.91
C GLN A 114 -11.05 -8.73 -5.91
N HIS A 115 -11.63 -9.28 -4.84
CA HIS A 115 -11.85 -10.72 -4.58
C HIS A 115 -10.70 -11.51 -3.92
N SER A 116 -9.62 -10.88 -3.45
CA SER A 116 -8.75 -11.52 -2.44
C SER A 116 -9.47 -11.58 -1.10
N ARG A 117 -10.51 -12.42 -0.98
CA ARG A 117 -11.24 -12.62 0.27
C ARG A 117 -10.37 -13.40 1.24
N ILE A 118 -9.46 -12.69 1.90
CA ILE A 118 -8.77 -13.15 3.10
C ILE A 118 -9.71 -12.85 4.28
N PHE A 119 -10.95 -13.34 4.23
CA PHE A 119 -11.79 -13.38 5.42
C PHE A 119 -11.76 -14.80 5.96
N PRO A 120 -10.74 -15.15 6.75
CA PRO A 120 -10.64 -16.50 7.26
C PRO A 120 -11.85 -16.79 8.15
N GLU A 121 -12.34 -18.02 8.04
CA GLU A 121 -13.41 -18.51 8.90
C GLU A 121 -13.05 -18.28 10.38
N HIS A 122 -14.03 -17.86 11.17
CA HIS A 122 -13.88 -17.51 12.58
C HIS A 122 -13.04 -16.26 12.90
N SER A 123 -12.72 -15.41 11.92
CA SER A 123 -12.14 -14.11 12.18
C SER A 123 -13.10 -13.18 12.92
N ARG A 124 -12.51 -12.24 13.67
CA ARG A 124 -13.21 -11.21 14.46
C ARG A 124 -12.81 -9.87 13.92
N VAL A 125 -13.78 -9.01 13.63
CA VAL A 125 -13.52 -7.67 13.10
C VAL A 125 -13.79 -6.65 14.18
N TYR A 126 -12.82 -5.80 14.44
CA TYR A 126 -12.93 -4.67 15.35
C TYR A 126 -12.94 -3.40 14.51
N LEU A 127 -13.98 -2.58 14.68
CA LEU A 127 -14.10 -1.29 14.02
C LEU A 127 -14.00 -0.19 15.08
N PHE A 128 -13.09 0.76 14.89
CA PHE A 128 -13.10 1.99 15.66
C PHE A 128 -14.02 3.01 14.98
N VAL A 129 -15.07 3.41 15.69
CA VAL A 129 -16.07 4.38 15.23
C VAL A 129 -15.93 5.67 16.02
N SER A 130 -15.65 6.76 15.32
CA SER A 130 -15.58 8.10 15.92
C SER A 130 -16.94 8.63 16.36
N GLY A 131 -16.94 9.65 17.23
CA GLY A 131 -18.15 10.39 17.60
C GLY A 131 -18.92 10.98 16.40
N GLY A 132 -18.22 11.27 15.30
CA GLY A 132 -18.78 11.70 14.02
C GLY A 132 -19.43 10.59 13.18
N ARG A 133 -19.64 9.39 13.76
CA ARG A 133 -20.30 8.24 13.07
C ARG A 133 -19.54 7.79 11.82
N CYS A 134 -18.22 7.80 11.89
CA CYS A 134 -17.33 7.36 10.82
C CYS A 134 -16.38 6.28 11.36
N VAL A 135 -16.18 5.21 10.60
CA VAL A 135 -15.17 4.19 10.88
C VAL A 135 -13.80 4.77 10.54
N LEU A 136 -12.92 4.91 11.54
CA LEU A 136 -11.56 5.44 11.36
C LEU A 136 -10.48 4.36 11.47
N GLY A 137 -10.83 3.17 11.96
CA GLY A 137 -9.90 2.06 12.10
C GLY A 137 -10.60 0.71 11.97
N CYS A 138 -9.87 -0.26 11.42
CA CYS A 138 -10.32 -1.64 11.27
C CYS A 138 -9.18 -2.59 11.68
N LEU A 139 -9.52 -3.64 12.42
CA LEU A 139 -8.60 -4.73 12.75
C LEU A 139 -9.31 -6.06 12.56
N VAL A 140 -8.70 -6.96 11.80
CA VAL A 140 -9.15 -8.35 11.65
C VAL A 140 -8.24 -9.24 12.46
N ALA A 141 -8.80 -9.97 13.41
CA ALA A 141 -8.07 -10.91 14.23
C ALA A 141 -8.57 -12.33 13.98
N GLN A 142 -7.63 -13.26 13.78
CA GLN A 142 -7.90 -14.69 13.81
C GLN A 142 -7.03 -15.32 14.89
N ARG A 143 -7.55 -16.34 15.55
CA ARG A 143 -6.74 -17.15 16.46
C ARG A 143 -5.77 -18.00 15.62
N VAL A 144 -4.48 -17.85 15.88
CA VAL A 144 -3.43 -18.73 15.36
C VAL A 144 -2.97 -19.71 16.44
N GLN A 145 -2.32 -20.79 16.03
CA GLN A 145 -1.76 -21.79 16.96
C GLN A 145 -0.27 -21.58 17.24
N GLN A 146 0.43 -20.93 16.31
CA GLN A 146 1.88 -20.72 16.33
C GLN A 146 2.21 -19.47 15.52
N ALA A 147 3.29 -18.79 15.89
CA ALA A 147 3.89 -17.71 15.11
C ALA A 147 5.43 -17.84 15.11
N PHE A 148 6.10 -17.18 14.17
CA PHE A 148 7.57 -17.20 14.07
C PHE A 148 8.10 -15.78 14.15
N ARG A 149 9.06 -15.55 15.03
CA ARG A 149 9.71 -14.24 15.20
C ARG A 149 10.39 -13.81 13.90
N VAL A 150 10.07 -12.61 13.42
CA VAL A 150 10.77 -11.98 12.30
C VAL A 150 12.16 -11.56 12.76
N LEU A 151 13.19 -11.92 12.00
CA LEU A 151 14.59 -11.58 12.24
C LEU A 151 14.94 -10.30 11.47
N PRO A 152 15.83 -9.44 12.01
CA PRO A 152 16.28 -8.25 11.30
C PRO A 152 16.99 -8.64 9.99
N GLU A 153 16.88 -7.76 8.99
CA GLU A 153 17.72 -7.83 7.81
C GLU A 153 19.19 -7.72 8.24
N PRO A 154 20.09 -8.54 7.67
CA PRO A 154 21.51 -8.39 7.95
C PRO A 154 21.96 -7.02 7.43
N ASP A 155 22.84 -6.34 8.17
CA ASP A 155 23.44 -5.09 7.71
C ASP A 155 24.03 -5.34 6.31
N SER A 156 23.56 -4.57 5.32
CA SER A 156 24.09 -4.65 3.97
C SER A 156 25.56 -4.27 4.03
N ALA A 157 26.44 -5.27 4.02
CA ALA A 157 27.86 -5.05 3.84
C ALA A 157 28.05 -4.16 2.61
N PRO A 158 28.91 -3.12 2.68
CA PRO A 158 29.15 -2.26 1.53
C PRO A 158 29.56 -3.12 0.34
N LEU A 159 28.89 -2.89 -0.80
CA LEU A 159 29.21 -3.54 -2.08
C LEU A 159 30.73 -3.44 -2.30
N PRO A 160 31.42 -4.54 -2.62
CA PRO A 160 32.85 -4.47 -2.90
C PRO A 160 33.06 -3.55 -4.10
N ASP A 161 33.92 -2.56 -3.91
CA ASP A 161 34.29 -1.60 -4.94
C ASP A 161 34.84 -2.36 -6.14
N SER A 162 34.36 -2.03 -7.33
CA SER A 162 34.59 -2.81 -8.55
C SER A 162 35.97 -2.51 -9.14
N GLN A 163 37.05 -2.86 -8.45
CA GLN A 163 38.41 -2.88 -8.99
C GLN A 163 39.22 -4.01 -8.36
N ASP A 164 39.22 -5.18 -9.00
CA ASP A 164 40.47 -5.87 -9.38
C ASP A 164 40.18 -7.15 -10.18
N PRO A 165 40.65 -7.28 -11.43
CA PRO A 165 40.54 -8.49 -12.22
C PRO A 165 41.81 -9.32 -12.03
N GLN A 166 41.77 -10.36 -11.18
CA GLN A 166 42.53 -11.63 -11.28
C GLN A 166 42.66 -12.30 -9.90
N HIS A 167 41.83 -13.31 -9.60
CA HIS A 167 42.35 -14.57 -9.06
C HIS A 167 41.34 -15.72 -9.15
N SER A 168 41.88 -16.87 -9.52
CA SER A 168 41.27 -18.14 -9.90
C SER A 168 40.72 -18.98 -8.73
N GLN A 169 39.64 -19.72 -9.01
CA GLN A 169 39.23 -21.08 -8.55
C GLN A 169 39.35 -21.46 -7.05
N ASP A 170 38.23 -21.80 -6.38
CA ASP A 170 37.74 -23.19 -6.23
C ASP A 170 36.44 -23.29 -5.37
N PRO A 171 35.69 -24.43 -5.43
CA PRO A 171 34.29 -24.56 -5.03
C PRO A 171 34.13 -25.14 -3.62
N GLN A 172 33.13 -24.68 -2.86
CA GLN A 172 32.32 -25.49 -1.91
C GLN A 172 31.52 -24.58 -0.97
N HIS A 173 30.19 -24.61 -1.12
CA HIS A 173 29.13 -24.51 -0.12
C HIS A 173 27.90 -23.92 -0.82
N SER A 174 27.28 -24.73 -1.68
CA SER A 174 25.92 -24.48 -2.15
C SER A 174 24.98 -24.69 -0.96
N ARG A 175 24.88 -23.67 -0.10
CA ARG A 175 23.75 -23.49 0.80
C ARG A 175 22.50 -23.52 -0.10
N PRO A 176 21.48 -24.35 0.18
CA PRO A 176 20.30 -24.37 -0.65
C PRO A 176 19.76 -22.93 -0.73
N PRO A 177 19.28 -22.46 -1.89
CA PRO A 177 18.67 -21.14 -1.97
C PRO A 177 17.60 -21.14 -0.88
N ALA A 178 17.80 -20.29 0.13
CA ALA A 178 16.81 -20.12 1.17
C ALA A 178 15.51 -19.88 0.41
N ALA A 179 14.53 -20.78 0.59
CA ALA A 179 13.22 -20.63 0.00
C ALA A 179 12.86 -19.16 0.16
N LEU A 180 12.54 -18.48 -0.96
CA LEU A 180 12.24 -17.05 -1.01
C LEU A 180 11.03 -16.78 -0.13
N ARG A 181 11.25 -16.79 1.19
CA ARG A 181 10.31 -16.32 2.18
C ARG A 181 10.42 -14.82 2.08
N ALA A 182 9.27 -14.16 1.94
CA ALA A 182 9.20 -12.71 1.92
C ALA A 182 9.87 -12.06 3.14
N TRP A 183 10.06 -12.83 4.22
CA TRP A 183 10.68 -12.40 5.48
C TRP A 183 11.58 -13.50 6.05
N ARG A 184 12.71 -13.11 6.65
CA ARG A 184 13.54 -14.01 7.46
C ARG A 184 12.87 -14.20 8.82
N CYS A 185 12.45 -15.41 9.14
CA CYS A 185 11.87 -15.72 10.46
C CYS A 185 12.70 -16.78 11.19
N SER A 186 12.56 -16.84 12.52
CA SER A 186 13.04 -17.94 13.34
C SER A 186 12.50 -19.28 12.84
N LEU A 187 13.24 -20.35 13.09
CA LEU A 187 12.81 -21.72 12.82
C LEU A 187 11.95 -22.28 13.96
N ASP A 188 12.11 -21.73 15.16
CA ASP A 188 11.36 -22.12 16.34
C ASP A 188 10.05 -21.34 16.40
N ALA A 189 8.94 -22.07 16.55
CA ALA A 189 7.63 -21.48 16.75
C ALA A 189 7.51 -20.93 18.18
N GLU A 190 7.00 -19.70 18.29
CA GLU A 190 6.54 -19.12 19.56
C GLU A 190 5.03 -19.42 19.72
N PRO A 191 4.56 -19.71 20.96
CA PRO A 191 3.16 -19.99 21.25
C PRO A 191 2.24 -18.77 21.10
#